data_AF-A0A850G4Q0-F1
#
_entry.id   AF-A0A850G4Q0-F1
#
_cell.length_a   1.000
_cell.length_b   1.000
_cell.length_c   1.000
_cell.angle_alpha   90.00
_cell.angle_beta   90.00
_cell.angle_gamma   90.00
#
_symmetry.space_group_name_H-M   'P 1'
#
loop_
_entity.id
_entity.type
_entity.pdbx_description
1 polymer ?
#
loop_
_entity_poly.entity_id
_entity_poly.type
_entity_poly.pdbx_seq_one_letter_code
_entity_poly.pdbx_strand_id
1 'polypeptide(L)'
;METYRIRFLGGPTPVRSIELVREFMGVGLREAKELVETRGVILERATAAEARRIHARFAEIGAEVAPERTWRHLYIYDPSHPARGDQPLRRLRAGEREVEIDGGALGAWGRPSASDLAESNRLAFEDPTLADRHTLASIHGWVGKGLAIAESELDVLEALSPRDHALEARLRATPEDVEAHLIYGDWLQARGDPRGQLIALHHARHAAESEIEGGTLTAKLRAELRERERELLSVHAGHFFGPLRGLCEPDTSRRDSLALRWSLGFVDAAFVGALNWSRAAGGPFEILAALLRLPVTARLQTLALTNMISSRPELEALLCASSVVANLRALELGDHAEPPRPRRGAAPPPTWARLWPHLQRLERLRLHGDHPPLGALHSQTLTHLELHLGDLDTTLAWLDQQSSAPTPLDSSPRFTSRLPQLRTLTLAPRSPAITRAGLGELLGRPEFDALTTLELSVRDEPLPPPLVDALAHTPRLRTLDRLDLSRCTADDHSRAHLQALHAHGHLPRDLRLPRPALA
;
A
#
# COMPACT_ATOMS: atom_id res chain seq x y z
N MET A 1 24.20 7.64 21.32
CA MET A 1 23.28 8.79 21.49
C MET A 1 21.89 8.27 21.73
N GLU A 2 21.36 8.50 22.94
CA GLU A 2 19.97 8.23 23.21
C GLU A 2 19.07 8.98 22.26
N THR A 3 18.00 8.30 21.91
CA THR A 3 16.91 8.89 21.19
C THR A 3 15.67 8.79 22.06
N TYR A 4 14.78 9.75 21.94
CA TYR A 4 13.54 9.83 22.68
C TYR A 4 12.39 9.96 21.68
N ARG A 5 11.31 9.27 21.98
CA ARG A 5 10.00 9.52 21.40
C ARG A 5 9.23 10.38 22.39
N ILE A 6 8.84 11.58 21.98
CA ILE A 6 8.12 12.50 22.85
C ILE A 6 6.64 12.44 22.49
N ARG A 7 5.80 12.00 23.42
CA ARG A 7 4.34 11.94 23.24
C ARG A 7 3.65 13.06 23.99
N PHE A 8 2.68 13.71 23.35
CA PHE A 8 1.80 14.66 24.04
C PHE A 8 0.81 13.91 24.93
N LEU A 9 0.67 14.29 26.20
CA LEU A 9 -0.27 13.65 27.13
C LEU A 9 -1.54 14.48 27.34
N GLY A 10 -1.43 15.81 27.36
CA GLY A 10 -2.56 16.71 27.58
C GLY A 10 -2.13 18.07 28.13
N GLY A 11 -3.08 19.00 28.30
CA GLY A 11 -2.80 20.29 28.93
C GLY A 11 -4.01 21.23 28.92
N PRO A 12 -4.02 22.28 29.77
CA PRO A 12 -5.11 23.25 29.85
C PRO A 12 -5.11 24.25 28.68
N THR A 13 -4.01 24.36 27.93
CA THR A 13 -3.81 25.35 26.86
C THR A 13 -3.59 24.68 25.49
N PRO A 14 -4.64 24.13 24.85
CA PRO A 14 -4.50 23.43 23.58
C PRO A 14 -3.92 24.32 22.47
N VAL A 15 -4.30 25.60 22.42
CA VAL A 15 -3.79 26.55 21.40
C VAL A 15 -2.27 26.70 21.48
N ARG A 16 -1.72 26.93 22.67
CA ARG A 16 -0.27 27.06 22.86
C ARG A 16 0.48 25.75 22.63
N SER A 17 -0.15 24.61 22.98
CA SER A 17 0.41 23.29 22.70
C SER A 17 0.57 23.07 21.19
N ILE A 18 -0.44 23.47 20.42
CA ILE A 18 -0.41 23.40 18.95
C ILE A 18 0.71 24.28 18.38
N GLU A 19 0.88 25.51 18.89
CA GLU A 19 1.97 26.40 18.47
C GLU A 19 3.36 25.77 18.70
N LEU A 20 3.60 25.17 19.87
CA LEU A 20 4.87 24.50 20.16
C LEU A 20 5.09 23.26 19.28
N VAL A 21 4.06 22.46 19.02
CA VAL A 21 4.19 21.30 18.10
C VAL A 21 4.61 21.78 16.70
N ARG A 22 4.01 22.86 16.19
CA ARG A 22 4.43 23.45 14.90
C ARG A 22 5.88 23.93 14.94
N GLU A 23 6.28 24.60 16.01
CA GLU A 23 7.64 25.12 16.19
C GLU A 23 8.68 23.97 16.15
N PHE A 24 8.44 22.90 16.90
CA PHE A 24 9.41 21.80 17.00
C PHE A 24 9.44 20.87 15.78
N MET A 25 8.29 20.63 15.15
CA MET A 25 8.21 19.69 14.03
C MET A 25 8.28 20.36 12.65
N GLY A 26 8.10 21.68 12.57
CA GLY A 26 7.93 22.38 11.30
C GLY A 26 6.63 22.03 10.57
N VAL A 27 5.64 21.47 11.26
CA VAL A 27 4.37 21.02 10.67
C VAL A 27 3.32 22.14 10.59
N GLY A 28 2.32 21.94 9.73
CA GLY A 28 1.20 22.88 9.59
C GLY A 28 0.31 22.96 10.83
N LEU A 29 -0.48 24.05 10.95
CA LEU A 29 -1.42 24.25 12.07
C LEU A 29 -2.36 23.07 12.28
N ARG A 30 -2.81 22.49 11.16
CA ARG A 30 -3.72 21.36 11.12
C ARG A 30 -3.12 20.10 11.74
N GLU A 31 -1.94 19.71 11.29
CA GLU A 31 -1.24 18.49 11.74
C GLU A 31 -0.84 18.60 13.21
N ALA A 32 -0.35 19.77 13.62
CA ALA A 32 -0.09 20.05 15.03
C ALA A 32 -1.35 19.94 15.91
N LYS A 33 -2.49 20.43 15.42
CA LYS A 33 -3.79 20.28 16.10
C LYS A 33 -4.18 18.82 16.25
N GLU A 34 -4.07 18.04 15.18
CA GLU A 34 -4.37 16.61 15.21
C GLU A 34 -3.48 15.85 16.20
N LEU A 35 -2.17 16.13 16.24
CA LEU A 35 -1.25 15.52 17.19
C LEU A 35 -1.59 15.86 18.65
N VAL A 36 -1.95 17.11 18.94
CA VAL A 36 -2.35 17.52 20.30
C VAL A 36 -3.68 16.87 20.71
N GLU A 37 -4.67 16.85 19.82
CA GLU A 37 -5.99 16.26 20.09
C GLU A 37 -5.94 14.73 20.26
N THR A 38 -5.09 14.07 19.47
CA THR A 38 -4.94 12.60 19.50
C THR A 38 -3.90 12.11 20.51
N ARG A 39 -3.25 13.02 21.26
CA ARG A 39 -2.13 12.67 22.15
C ARG A 39 -1.01 11.93 21.41
N GLY A 40 -0.73 12.40 20.20
CA GLY A 40 0.22 11.84 19.26
C GLY A 40 1.68 12.04 19.66
N VAL A 41 2.58 11.46 18.86
CA VAL A 41 4.02 11.62 19.01
C VAL A 41 4.44 12.94 18.36
N ILE A 42 5.03 13.83 19.15
CA ILE A 42 5.53 15.14 18.71
C ILE A 42 6.87 14.98 18.01
N LEU A 43 7.77 14.16 18.55
CA LEU A 43 9.09 14.01 17.94
C LEU A 43 9.57 12.57 18.13
N GLU A 44 10.00 11.95 17.04
CA GLU A 44 10.74 10.71 17.09
C GLU A 44 12.22 10.97 17.01
N ARG A 45 12.97 10.09 17.65
CA ARG A 45 14.43 10.11 17.67
C ARG A 45 15.08 11.39 18.24
N ALA A 46 14.36 12.11 19.11
CA ALA A 46 14.87 13.32 19.75
C ALA A 46 16.11 13.01 20.60
N THR A 47 17.16 13.81 20.52
CA THR A 47 18.29 13.68 21.45
C THR A 47 17.83 13.95 22.89
N ALA A 48 18.57 13.46 23.90
CA ALA A 48 18.25 13.74 25.30
C ALA A 48 18.12 15.25 25.62
N ALA A 49 18.98 16.07 24.99
CA ALA A 49 18.93 17.52 25.14
C ALA A 49 17.67 18.12 24.52
N GLU A 50 17.28 17.68 23.32
CA GLU A 50 16.03 18.09 22.67
C GLU A 50 14.80 17.65 23.46
N ALA A 51 14.80 16.41 23.96
CA ALA A 51 13.70 15.89 24.77
C ALA A 51 13.48 16.70 26.05
N ARG A 52 14.57 17.03 26.77
CA ARG A 52 14.51 17.94 27.93
C ARG A 52 14.02 19.33 27.55
N ARG A 53 14.53 19.90 26.44
CA ARG A 53 14.12 21.22 25.95
C ARG A 53 12.63 21.24 25.60
N ILE A 54 12.13 20.24 24.89
CA ILE A 54 10.72 20.12 24.51
C ILE A 54 9.87 19.96 25.78
N HIS A 55 10.23 19.03 26.67
CA HIS A 55 9.50 18.82 27.92
C HIS A 55 9.40 20.10 28.76
N ALA A 56 10.49 20.86 28.92
CA ALA A 56 10.49 22.13 29.64
C ALA A 56 9.55 23.17 28.98
N ARG A 57 9.58 23.29 27.65
CA ARG A 57 8.75 24.25 26.91
C ARG A 57 7.25 23.93 26.99
N PHE A 58 6.87 22.66 26.99
CA PHE A 58 5.48 22.27 27.24
C PHE A 58 5.06 22.51 28.69
N ALA A 59 5.96 22.27 29.66
CA ALA A 59 5.70 22.55 31.07
C ALA A 59 5.45 24.05 31.34
N GLU A 60 6.16 24.96 30.66
CA GLU A 60 5.96 26.43 30.77
C GLU A 60 4.52 26.87 30.46
N ILE A 61 3.80 26.12 29.61
CA ILE A 61 2.40 26.41 29.25
C ILE A 61 1.39 25.54 30.01
N GLY A 62 1.87 24.77 31.00
CA GLY A 62 1.07 23.84 31.80
C GLY A 62 0.68 22.56 31.06
N ALA A 63 1.30 22.25 29.92
CA ALA A 63 1.05 21.04 29.16
C ALA A 63 2.04 19.92 29.53
N GLU A 64 1.58 18.68 29.43
CA GLU A 64 2.32 17.49 29.79
C GLU A 64 2.73 16.71 28.54
N VAL A 65 4.01 16.35 28.48
CA VAL A 65 4.57 15.47 27.44
C VAL A 65 5.39 14.37 28.11
N ALA A 66 5.27 13.15 27.61
CA ALA A 66 6.05 11.99 28.05
C ALA A 66 7.22 11.73 27.10
N PRO A 67 8.47 11.99 27.51
CA PRO A 67 9.63 11.47 26.81
C PRO A 67 9.77 9.96 27.07
N GLU A 68 9.43 9.15 26.08
CA GLU A 68 9.67 7.71 26.06
C GLU A 68 11.09 7.46 25.51
N ARG A 69 11.95 6.77 26.27
CA ARG A 69 13.28 6.38 25.76
C ARG A 69 13.11 5.45 24.56
N THR A 70 13.71 5.80 23.42
CA THR A 70 13.80 4.90 22.27
C THR A 70 15.16 4.22 22.26
N TRP A 71 15.10 2.90 22.24
CA TRP A 71 16.28 2.06 22.12
C TRP A 71 16.80 2.13 20.68
N ARG A 72 18.12 2.27 20.52
CA ARG A 72 18.75 1.97 19.22
C ARG A 72 18.76 0.47 19.06
N HIS A 73 18.13 -0.01 17.99
CA HIS A 73 18.15 -1.41 17.61
C HIS A 73 19.27 -1.63 16.60
N LEU A 74 20.10 -2.64 16.85
CA LEU A 74 21.06 -3.18 15.90
C LEU A 74 20.84 -4.69 15.78
N TYR A 75 20.90 -5.19 14.57
CA TYR A 75 20.74 -6.60 14.25
C TYR A 75 22.07 -7.15 13.79
N ILE A 76 22.47 -8.28 14.38
CA ILE A 76 23.75 -8.92 14.13
C ILE A 76 23.48 -10.28 13.50
N TYR A 77 24.14 -10.51 12.37
CA TYR A 77 23.94 -11.68 11.53
C TYR A 77 25.25 -12.14 10.90
N ASP A 78 25.31 -13.40 10.52
CA ASP A 78 26.40 -13.94 9.71
C ASP A 78 26.01 -13.87 8.22
N PRO A 79 26.72 -13.06 7.41
CA PRO A 79 26.40 -12.91 5.98
C PRO A 79 26.65 -14.18 5.17
N SER A 80 27.43 -15.13 5.70
CA SER A 80 27.77 -16.41 5.07
C SER A 80 26.93 -17.59 5.54
N HIS A 81 26.01 -17.35 6.48
CA HIS A 81 25.21 -18.43 7.07
C HIS A 81 24.31 -19.11 6.02
N PRO A 82 24.31 -20.46 5.91
CA PRO A 82 23.56 -21.17 4.88
C PRO A 82 22.04 -20.99 4.98
N ALA A 83 21.52 -20.81 6.20
CA ALA A 83 20.09 -20.54 6.42
C ALA A 83 19.66 -19.09 6.06
N ARG A 84 20.59 -18.20 5.72
CA ARG A 84 20.30 -16.82 5.29
C ARG A 84 19.34 -16.09 6.23
N GLY A 85 18.16 -15.71 5.76
CA GLY A 85 17.17 -14.96 6.55
C GLY A 85 16.50 -15.79 7.64
N ASP A 86 16.64 -17.12 7.60
CA ASP A 86 16.13 -18.03 8.63
C ASP A 86 17.21 -18.37 9.69
N GLN A 87 18.39 -17.74 9.61
CA GLN A 87 19.44 -17.94 10.60
C GLN A 87 19.04 -17.36 11.98
N PRO A 88 19.60 -17.91 13.07
CA PRO A 88 19.50 -17.24 14.37
C PRO A 88 20.25 -15.91 14.33
N LEU A 89 19.62 -14.89 14.89
CA LEU A 89 20.12 -13.52 14.94
C LEU A 89 20.31 -13.07 16.38
N ARG A 90 21.11 -12.01 16.55
CA ARG A 90 21.16 -11.27 17.81
C ARG A 90 20.67 -9.85 17.57
N ARG A 91 19.89 -9.35 18.52
CA ARG A 91 19.46 -7.96 18.56
C ARG A 91 20.12 -7.28 19.73
N LEU A 92 20.85 -6.21 19.45
CA LEU A 92 21.35 -5.29 20.47
C LEU A 92 20.38 -4.13 20.58
N ARG A 93 19.94 -3.87 21.80
CA ARG A 93 19.17 -2.70 22.20
C ARG A 93 20.06 -1.84 23.09
N ALA A 94 20.45 -0.68 22.59
CA ALA A 94 21.22 0.29 23.36
C ALA A 94 20.33 1.47 23.78
N GLY A 95 20.20 1.67 25.09
CA GLY A 95 19.67 2.88 25.72
C GLY A 95 20.79 3.69 26.37
N GLU A 96 20.43 4.71 27.16
CA GLU A 96 21.40 5.59 27.84
C GLU A 96 22.36 4.84 28.76
N ARG A 97 21.78 4.04 29.64
CA ARG A 97 22.46 3.38 30.76
C ARG A 97 22.20 1.90 30.76
N GLU A 98 21.68 1.39 29.64
CA GLU A 98 21.25 0.01 29.54
C GLU A 98 21.62 -0.52 28.16
N VAL A 99 22.19 -1.70 28.14
CA VAL A 99 22.43 -2.47 26.93
C VAL A 99 21.77 -3.82 27.14
N GLU A 100 20.88 -4.18 26.22
CA GLU A 100 20.22 -5.47 26.23
C GLU A 100 20.58 -6.21 24.93
N ILE A 101 20.99 -7.47 25.06
CA ILE A 101 21.28 -8.33 23.92
C ILE A 101 20.37 -9.55 24.02
N ASP A 102 19.51 -9.74 23.02
CA ASP A 102 18.59 -10.86 22.92
C ASP A 102 18.80 -11.66 21.63
N GLY A 103 18.70 -12.99 21.72
CA GLY A 103 18.68 -13.89 20.58
C GLY A 103 17.29 -13.93 19.92
N GLY A 104 17.22 -14.19 18.62
CA GLY A 104 15.95 -14.31 17.92
C GLY A 104 16.09 -14.70 16.45
N ALA A 105 15.07 -14.41 15.66
CA ALA A 105 15.03 -14.61 14.22
C ALA A 105 14.22 -13.47 13.57
N LEU A 106 14.34 -13.28 12.26
CA LEU A 106 13.56 -12.27 11.53
C LEU A 106 12.05 -12.49 11.73
N GLY A 107 11.35 -11.40 12.07
CA GLY A 107 9.92 -11.34 12.34
C GLY A 107 9.47 -11.99 13.64
N ALA A 108 10.41 -12.41 14.50
CA ALA A 108 10.10 -12.98 15.81
C ALA A 108 10.04 -11.93 16.92
N TRP A 109 10.83 -10.85 16.81
CA TRP A 109 10.84 -9.81 17.82
C TRP A 109 9.55 -8.98 17.81
N GLY A 110 9.01 -8.72 19.00
CA GLY A 110 7.75 -7.98 19.16
C GLY A 110 6.51 -8.88 19.34
N ARG A 111 6.62 -10.20 19.06
CA ARG A 111 5.55 -11.13 19.43
C ARG A 111 5.57 -11.38 20.95
N PRO A 112 4.41 -11.31 21.65
CA PRO A 112 4.36 -11.52 23.10
C PRO A 112 4.88 -12.89 23.57
N SER A 113 4.95 -13.89 22.68
CA SER A 113 5.49 -15.22 23.00
C SER A 113 7.00 -15.36 22.82
N ALA A 114 7.69 -14.36 22.24
CA ALA A 114 9.12 -14.47 21.96
C ALA A 114 10.00 -14.17 23.19
N SER A 115 9.44 -13.57 24.26
CA SER A 115 10.17 -13.31 25.50
C SER A 115 10.52 -14.55 26.30
N ASP A 116 9.86 -15.68 26.03
CA ASP A 116 9.98 -16.87 26.87
C ASP A 116 11.10 -17.83 26.40
N LEU A 117 11.74 -17.55 25.26
CA LEU A 117 12.70 -18.47 24.63
C LEU A 117 14.10 -17.91 24.39
N ALA A 118 14.36 -16.64 24.69
CA ALA A 118 15.69 -16.05 24.50
C ALA A 118 16.31 -15.62 25.82
N GLU A 119 17.53 -16.09 26.07
CA GLU A 119 18.41 -15.52 27.10
C GLU A 119 18.63 -14.03 26.77
N SER A 120 17.85 -13.15 27.39
CA SER A 120 18.09 -11.71 27.34
C SER A 120 19.15 -11.36 28.37
N ASN A 121 20.30 -10.88 27.91
CA ASN A 121 21.32 -10.33 28.79
C ASN A 121 21.16 -8.82 28.86
N ARG A 122 20.50 -8.33 29.91
CA ARG A 122 20.34 -6.90 30.20
C ARG A 122 21.40 -6.45 31.18
N LEU A 123 22.22 -5.50 30.75
CA LEU A 123 23.24 -4.85 31.56
C LEU A 123 22.85 -3.41 31.81
N ALA A 124 22.81 -3.03 33.09
CA ALA A 124 22.64 -1.65 33.51
C ALA A 124 24.00 -1.04 33.89
N PHE A 125 24.18 0.24 33.58
CA PHE A 125 25.41 0.99 33.77
C PHE A 125 25.17 2.23 34.64
N GLU A 126 26.17 2.59 35.45
CA GLU A 126 26.11 3.79 36.28
C GLU A 126 26.27 5.08 35.45
N ASP A 127 27.00 5.01 34.35
CA ASP A 127 27.36 6.13 33.50
C ASP A 127 27.00 5.84 32.03
N PRO A 128 26.32 6.76 31.32
CA PRO A 128 26.06 6.63 29.89
C PRO A 128 27.31 6.34 29.04
N THR A 129 28.48 6.88 29.42
CA THR A 129 29.71 6.61 28.66
C THR A 129 30.17 5.15 28.77
N LEU A 130 29.80 4.44 29.84
CA LEU A 130 30.08 3.02 30.00
C LEU A 130 29.16 2.17 29.12
N ALA A 131 27.88 2.52 29.03
CA ALA A 131 26.93 1.85 28.13
C ALA A 131 27.32 2.02 26.66
N ASP A 132 27.72 3.24 26.26
CA ASP A 132 28.22 3.52 24.90
C ASP A 132 29.53 2.75 24.63
N ARG A 133 30.48 2.75 25.57
CA ARG A 133 31.72 1.95 25.46
C ARG A 133 31.43 0.45 25.33
N HIS A 134 30.50 -0.08 26.12
CA HIS A 134 30.10 -1.48 26.05
C HIS A 134 29.43 -1.81 24.72
N THR A 135 28.57 -0.92 24.21
CA THR A 135 27.94 -1.05 22.90
C THR A 135 28.99 -1.11 21.79
N LEU A 136 29.94 -0.17 21.77
CA LEU A 136 31.03 -0.15 20.80
C LEU A 136 31.94 -1.37 20.91
N ALA A 137 32.29 -1.79 22.13
CA ALA A 137 33.09 -2.99 22.35
C ALA A 137 32.38 -4.26 21.84
N SER A 138 31.06 -4.36 22.04
CA SER A 138 30.24 -5.47 21.53
C SER A 138 30.22 -5.47 20.00
N ILE A 139 29.98 -4.31 19.38
CA ILE A 139 30.02 -4.11 17.93
C ILE A 139 31.37 -4.53 17.35
N HIS A 140 32.47 -4.02 17.90
CA HIS A 140 33.83 -4.38 17.45
C HIS A 140 34.11 -5.88 17.64
N GLY A 141 33.65 -6.46 18.75
CA GLY A 141 33.78 -7.89 19.01
C GLY A 141 33.03 -8.77 18.01
N TRP A 142 31.88 -8.33 17.50
CA TRP A 142 31.13 -9.04 16.46
C TRP A 142 31.73 -8.86 15.07
N VAL A 143 32.13 -7.64 14.71
CA VAL A 143 32.81 -7.37 13.44
C VAL A 143 34.13 -8.14 13.36
N GLY A 144 34.88 -8.22 14.46
CA GLY A 144 36.11 -9.03 14.54
C GLY A 144 35.88 -10.54 14.36
N LYS A 145 34.63 -11.01 14.53
CA LYS A 145 34.21 -12.40 14.25
C LYS A 145 33.65 -12.59 12.84
N GLY A 146 33.68 -11.55 12.00
CA GLY A 146 33.11 -11.58 10.65
C GLY A 146 31.59 -11.43 10.60
N LEU A 147 30.94 -11.08 11.71
CA LEU A 147 29.49 -10.81 11.72
C LEU A 147 29.21 -9.41 11.17
N ALA A 148 28.12 -9.31 10.42
CA ALA A 148 27.61 -8.06 9.88
C ALA A 148 26.57 -7.44 10.82
N ILE A 149 26.36 -6.13 10.67
CA ILE A 149 25.45 -5.34 11.50
C ILE A 149 24.49 -4.57 10.60
N ALA A 150 23.23 -4.52 10.99
CA ALA A 150 22.14 -3.83 10.31
C ALA A 150 21.32 -2.99 11.30
N GLU A 151 20.68 -1.93 10.84
CA GLU A 151 19.84 -1.06 11.68
C GLU A 151 18.38 -1.52 11.73
N SER A 152 17.96 -2.32 10.76
CA SER A 152 16.62 -2.93 10.71
C SER A 152 16.68 -4.37 10.20
N GLU A 153 15.63 -5.14 10.51
CA GLU A 153 15.43 -6.48 9.97
C GLU A 153 15.34 -6.50 8.44
N LEU A 154 14.85 -5.42 7.83
CA LEU A 154 14.81 -5.27 6.38
C LEU A 154 16.22 -5.13 5.80
N ASP A 155 17.12 -4.40 6.46
CA ASP A 155 18.50 -4.28 5.98
C ASP A 155 19.25 -5.62 6.09
N VAL A 156 18.97 -6.42 7.14
CA VAL A 156 19.47 -7.80 7.26
C VAL A 156 19.00 -8.62 6.06
N LEU A 157 17.70 -8.55 5.75
CA LEU A 157 17.12 -9.33 4.66
C LEU A 157 17.65 -8.88 3.29
N GLU A 158 17.72 -7.57 3.03
CA GLU A 158 18.27 -7.01 1.79
C GLU A 158 19.74 -7.45 1.58
N ALA A 159 20.53 -7.53 2.64
CA ALA A 159 21.91 -8.01 2.58
C ALA A 159 22.03 -9.52 2.33
N LEU A 160 21.10 -10.32 2.89
CA LEU A 160 21.13 -11.78 2.80
C LEU A 160 20.44 -12.36 1.56
N SER A 161 19.61 -11.58 0.87
CA SER A 161 18.92 -11.97 -0.36
C SER A 161 19.74 -11.56 -1.58
N PRO A 162 20.43 -12.49 -2.28
CA PRO A 162 21.16 -12.17 -3.51
C PRO A 162 20.25 -11.57 -4.58
N ARG A 163 20.71 -10.51 -5.26
CA ARG A 163 19.96 -9.86 -6.34
C ARG A 163 20.85 -9.63 -7.54
N ASP A 164 20.31 -9.89 -8.72
CA ASP A 164 20.88 -9.47 -9.98
C ASP A 164 19.96 -8.41 -10.57
N HIS A 165 20.37 -7.14 -10.46
CA HIS A 165 19.53 -6.02 -10.89
C HIS A 165 19.25 -6.01 -12.40
N ALA A 166 20.13 -6.60 -13.22
CA ALA A 166 19.92 -6.70 -14.66
C ALA A 166 18.86 -7.77 -14.99
N LEU A 167 18.95 -8.94 -14.36
CA LEU A 167 17.91 -9.98 -14.49
C LEU A 167 16.58 -9.47 -13.94
N GLU A 168 16.56 -8.84 -12.76
CA GLU A 168 15.32 -8.26 -12.22
C GLU A 168 14.75 -7.15 -13.12
N ALA A 169 15.59 -6.33 -13.77
CA ALA A 169 15.11 -5.33 -14.72
C ALA A 169 14.45 -5.96 -15.95
N ARG A 170 14.99 -7.08 -16.45
CA ARG A 170 14.37 -7.88 -17.51
C ARG A 170 13.02 -8.46 -17.06
N LEU A 171 12.97 -9.04 -15.86
CA LEU A 171 11.72 -9.57 -15.28
C LEU A 171 10.66 -8.48 -15.09
N ARG A 172 11.08 -7.27 -14.71
CA ARG A 172 10.17 -6.11 -14.65
C ARG A 172 9.67 -5.76 -16.04
N ALA A 173 10.53 -5.69 -17.05
CA ALA A 173 10.17 -5.33 -18.41
C ALA A 173 9.16 -6.31 -19.04
N THR A 174 9.35 -7.61 -18.81
CA THR A 174 8.50 -8.67 -19.36
C THR A 174 8.14 -9.68 -18.26
N PRO A 175 7.18 -9.33 -17.36
CA PRO A 175 6.80 -10.17 -16.22
C PRO A 175 6.25 -11.55 -16.60
N GLU A 176 5.75 -11.71 -17.81
CA GLU A 176 5.26 -12.96 -18.38
C GLU A 176 6.35 -13.84 -19.02
N ASP A 177 7.59 -13.36 -19.14
CA ASP A 177 8.71 -14.14 -19.69
C ASP A 177 9.14 -15.25 -18.72
N VAL A 178 8.52 -16.44 -18.88
CA VAL A 178 8.77 -17.61 -18.05
C VAL A 178 10.23 -18.06 -18.11
N GLU A 179 10.88 -17.97 -19.27
CA GLU A 179 12.27 -18.36 -19.45
C GLU A 179 13.20 -17.47 -18.64
N ALA A 180 12.98 -16.15 -18.66
CA ALA A 180 13.73 -15.22 -17.81
C ALA A 180 13.58 -15.54 -16.31
N HIS A 181 12.40 -15.98 -15.87
CA HIS A 181 12.19 -16.40 -14.49
C HIS A 181 13.00 -17.65 -14.15
N LEU A 182 13.01 -18.65 -15.03
CA LEU A 182 13.80 -19.87 -14.82
C LEU A 182 15.31 -19.57 -14.77
N ILE A 183 15.82 -18.73 -15.67
CA ILE A 183 17.23 -18.28 -15.64
C ILE A 183 17.55 -17.59 -14.31
N TYR A 184 16.68 -16.71 -13.84
CA TYR A 184 16.86 -16.06 -12.54
C TYR A 184 16.74 -17.06 -11.38
N GLY A 185 15.84 -18.03 -11.48
CA GLY A 185 15.65 -19.11 -10.52
C GLY A 185 16.90 -19.97 -10.38
N ASP A 186 17.50 -20.38 -11.48
CA ASP A 186 18.75 -21.15 -11.48
C ASP A 186 19.90 -20.34 -10.88
N TRP A 187 19.99 -19.04 -11.22
CA TRP A 187 20.97 -18.12 -10.64
C TRP A 187 20.82 -17.97 -9.12
N LEU A 188 19.58 -17.94 -8.61
CA LEU A 188 19.25 -17.90 -7.19
C LEU A 188 19.57 -19.25 -6.50
N GLN A 189 19.19 -20.37 -7.11
CA GLN A 189 19.45 -21.71 -6.57
C GLN A 189 20.95 -21.99 -6.48
N ALA A 190 21.75 -21.59 -7.48
CA ALA A 190 23.21 -21.70 -7.45
C ALA A 190 23.84 -20.92 -6.28
N ARG A 191 23.12 -19.95 -5.72
CA ARG A 191 23.50 -19.21 -4.51
C ARG A 191 22.84 -19.74 -3.25
N GLY A 192 22.00 -20.77 -3.34
CA GLY A 192 21.26 -21.30 -2.20
C GLY A 192 20.17 -20.34 -1.68
N ASP A 193 19.58 -19.52 -2.55
CA ASP A 193 18.41 -18.71 -2.20
C ASP A 193 17.12 -19.52 -2.47
N PRO A 194 16.23 -19.68 -1.47
CA PRO A 194 15.03 -20.50 -1.60
C PRO A 194 14.00 -19.95 -2.60
N ARG A 195 14.08 -18.67 -3.00
CA ARG A 195 13.24 -18.11 -4.07
C ARG A 195 13.45 -18.86 -5.38
N GLY A 196 14.66 -19.34 -5.65
CA GLY A 196 14.93 -20.11 -6.87
C GLY A 196 14.16 -21.44 -6.92
N GLN A 197 13.98 -22.12 -5.78
CA GLN A 197 13.14 -23.32 -5.69
C GLN A 197 11.65 -22.96 -5.85
N LEU A 198 11.22 -21.84 -5.26
CA LEU A 198 9.85 -21.35 -5.38
C LEU A 198 9.47 -21.01 -6.84
N ILE A 199 10.40 -20.43 -7.61
CA ILE A 199 10.24 -20.19 -9.05
C ILE A 199 9.97 -21.50 -9.79
N ALA A 200 10.83 -22.52 -9.57
CA ALA A 200 10.69 -23.82 -10.21
C ALA A 200 9.36 -24.50 -9.86
N LEU A 201 8.92 -24.42 -8.59
CA LEU A 201 7.62 -24.95 -8.15
C LEU A 201 6.44 -24.26 -8.83
N HIS A 202 6.44 -22.91 -8.91
CA HIS A 202 5.37 -22.18 -9.57
C HIS A 202 5.33 -22.47 -11.08
N HIS A 203 6.50 -22.59 -11.72
CA HIS A 203 6.57 -23.00 -13.13
C HIS A 203 5.96 -24.39 -13.35
N ALA A 204 6.36 -25.38 -12.55
CA ALA A 204 5.80 -26.73 -12.63
C ALA A 204 4.27 -26.73 -12.39
N ARG A 205 3.78 -25.91 -11.46
CA ARG A 205 2.35 -25.75 -11.20
C ARG A 205 1.62 -25.15 -12.39
N HIS A 206 2.16 -24.11 -13.01
CA HIS A 206 1.57 -23.51 -14.21
C HIS A 206 1.53 -24.47 -15.39
N ALA A 207 2.60 -25.24 -15.62
CA ALA A 207 2.63 -26.28 -16.66
C ALA A 207 1.51 -27.33 -16.43
N ALA A 208 1.38 -27.82 -15.19
CA ALA A 208 0.33 -28.76 -14.81
C ALA A 208 -1.09 -28.15 -14.87
N GLU A 209 -1.24 -26.83 -14.77
CA GLU A 209 -2.51 -26.12 -14.94
C GLU A 209 -2.87 -25.91 -16.41
N SER A 210 -1.91 -25.82 -17.32
CA SER A 210 -2.14 -25.68 -18.77
C SER A 210 -2.47 -27.02 -19.45
N GLU A 211 -2.05 -28.14 -18.89
CA GLU A 211 -2.46 -29.49 -19.30
C GLU A 211 -3.90 -29.79 -18.84
N ILE A 212 -4.87 -29.03 -19.35
CA ILE A 212 -6.30 -29.09 -18.99
C ILE A 212 -6.99 -30.33 -19.56
N GLU A 213 -6.38 -31.03 -20.52
CA GLU A 213 -6.94 -32.22 -21.14
C GLU A 213 -6.43 -33.52 -20.50
N GLY A 214 -7.17 -34.04 -19.51
CA GLY A 214 -7.43 -35.50 -19.52
C GLY A 214 -6.93 -36.40 -18.38
N GLY A 215 -6.81 -35.99 -17.11
CA GLY A 215 -6.53 -36.99 -16.06
C GLY A 215 -6.66 -36.59 -14.59
N THR A 216 -7.08 -37.54 -13.76
CA THR A 216 -7.00 -37.50 -12.27
C THR A 216 -5.57 -37.33 -11.76
N LEU A 217 -4.57 -37.79 -12.53
CA LEU A 217 -3.15 -37.63 -12.22
C LEU A 217 -2.74 -36.15 -12.07
N THR A 218 -3.33 -35.27 -12.88
CA THR A 218 -3.07 -33.82 -12.86
C THR A 218 -3.63 -33.12 -11.63
N ALA A 219 -4.72 -33.63 -11.04
CA ALA A 219 -5.27 -33.07 -9.79
C ALA A 219 -4.38 -33.40 -8.58
N LYS A 220 -3.87 -34.64 -8.51
CA LYS A 220 -2.96 -35.08 -7.44
C LYS A 220 -1.65 -34.30 -7.49
N LEU A 221 -1.01 -34.19 -8.65
CA LEU A 221 0.22 -33.42 -8.82
C LEU A 221 0.04 -31.95 -8.43
N ARG A 222 -1.07 -31.31 -8.79
CA ARG A 222 -1.38 -29.93 -8.38
C ARG A 222 -1.52 -29.78 -6.86
N ALA A 223 -2.11 -30.76 -6.18
CA ALA A 223 -2.20 -30.74 -4.72
C ALA A 223 -0.82 -30.92 -4.08
N GLU A 224 0.00 -31.84 -4.58
CA GLU A 224 1.38 -32.06 -4.12
C GLU A 224 2.26 -30.81 -4.29
N LEU A 225 2.18 -30.14 -5.45
CA LEU A 225 2.92 -28.90 -5.70
C LEU A 225 2.49 -27.76 -4.76
N ARG A 226 1.19 -27.64 -4.46
CA ARG A 226 0.66 -26.63 -3.52
C ARG A 226 1.06 -26.92 -2.08
N GLU A 227 1.11 -28.19 -1.67
CA GLU A 227 1.64 -28.56 -0.35
C GLU A 227 3.12 -28.20 -0.25
N ARG A 228 3.91 -28.55 -1.26
CA ARG A 228 5.35 -28.25 -1.28
C ARG A 228 5.63 -26.75 -1.30
N GLU A 229 4.83 -25.96 -2.02
CA GLU A 229 4.86 -24.50 -1.98
C GLU A 229 4.60 -23.97 -0.57
N ARG A 230 3.53 -24.44 0.10
CA ARG A 230 3.22 -24.05 1.48
C ARG A 230 4.32 -24.43 2.47
N GLU A 231 4.87 -25.63 2.34
CA GLU A 231 5.98 -26.10 3.16
C GLU A 231 7.21 -25.20 2.97
N LEU A 232 7.60 -24.91 1.72
CA LEU A 232 8.75 -24.07 1.41
C LEU A 232 8.57 -22.65 1.97
N LEU A 233 7.40 -22.05 1.78
CA LEU A 233 7.07 -20.72 2.32
C LEU A 233 7.08 -20.70 3.86
N SER A 234 6.63 -21.77 4.51
CA SER A 234 6.63 -21.90 5.97
C SER A 234 8.04 -22.08 6.53
N VAL A 235 8.84 -22.93 5.90
CA VAL A 235 10.22 -23.23 6.35
C VAL A 235 11.10 -21.99 6.20
N HIS A 236 10.95 -21.25 5.10
CA HIS A 236 11.74 -20.07 4.79
C HIS A 236 11.02 -18.75 5.04
N ALA A 237 10.06 -18.74 5.98
CA ALA A 237 9.22 -17.58 6.22
C ALA A 237 10.02 -16.35 6.70
N GLY A 238 11.10 -16.56 7.47
CA GLY A 238 12.00 -15.48 7.88
C GLY A 238 12.72 -14.86 6.69
N HIS A 239 13.19 -15.69 5.76
CA HIS A 239 13.83 -15.23 4.53
C HIS A 239 12.85 -14.58 3.53
N PHE A 240 11.61 -15.07 3.38
CA PHE A 240 10.69 -14.46 2.41
C PHE A 240 10.04 -13.17 2.91
N PHE A 241 9.71 -13.10 4.20
CA PHE A 241 8.87 -12.02 4.74
C PHE A 241 9.59 -11.11 5.73
N GLY A 242 10.75 -11.53 6.26
CA GLY A 242 11.49 -10.78 7.27
C GLY A 242 10.58 -10.36 8.43
N PRO A 243 10.45 -9.06 8.72
CA PRO A 243 9.58 -8.57 9.80
C PRO A 243 8.09 -8.86 9.57
N LEU A 244 7.66 -9.12 8.34
CA LEU A 244 6.25 -9.40 8.00
C LEU A 244 5.85 -10.87 8.19
N ARG A 245 6.77 -11.74 8.59
CA ARG A 245 6.53 -13.18 8.75
C ARG A 245 5.24 -13.50 9.52
N GLY A 246 4.97 -12.78 10.60
CA GLY A 246 3.80 -13.04 11.47
C GLY A 246 2.44 -12.64 10.91
N LEU A 247 2.43 -11.99 9.76
CA LEU A 247 1.21 -11.60 9.05
C LEU A 247 0.91 -12.56 7.89
N CYS A 248 1.93 -13.27 7.42
CA CYS A 248 1.85 -14.14 6.26
C CYS A 248 1.70 -15.63 6.62
N GLU A 249 1.73 -15.96 7.92
CA GLU A 249 1.52 -17.33 8.39
C GLU A 249 0.07 -17.79 8.09
N PRO A 250 -0.11 -18.94 7.40
CA PRO A 250 -1.39 -19.34 6.79
C PRO A 250 -2.53 -19.61 7.79
N ASP A 251 -2.19 -19.84 9.06
CA ASP A 251 -3.11 -20.14 10.16
C ASP A 251 -3.60 -18.89 10.91
N THR A 252 -3.15 -17.70 10.49
CA THR A 252 -3.60 -16.47 11.15
C THR A 252 -4.93 -16.01 10.55
N SER A 253 -5.92 -15.75 11.40
CA SER A 253 -7.17 -15.05 11.08
C SER A 253 -6.98 -13.59 10.61
N ARG A 254 -5.75 -13.22 10.22
CA ARG A 254 -5.28 -11.87 9.89
C ARG A 254 -5.13 -11.64 8.39
N ARG A 255 -5.76 -12.47 7.54
CA ARG A 255 -5.79 -12.26 6.07
C ARG A 255 -6.34 -10.89 5.67
N ASP A 256 -7.08 -10.24 6.56
CA ASP A 256 -7.60 -8.89 6.35
C ASP A 256 -6.51 -7.80 6.42
N SER A 257 -5.34 -8.10 7.02
CA SER A 257 -4.24 -7.14 7.16
C SER A 257 -3.28 -7.11 5.98
N LEU A 258 -2.91 -8.28 5.48
CA LEU A 258 -1.99 -8.42 4.36
C LEU A 258 -2.38 -9.65 3.56
N ALA A 259 -2.77 -9.45 2.30
CA ALA A 259 -3.02 -10.54 1.37
C ALA A 259 -2.00 -10.44 0.22
N LEU A 260 -1.31 -11.55 -0.03
CA LEU A 260 -0.26 -11.63 -1.05
C LEU A 260 -0.67 -12.65 -2.10
N ARG A 261 -0.50 -12.29 -3.37
CA ARG A 261 -0.57 -13.23 -4.48
C ARG A 261 0.85 -13.51 -4.97
N TRP A 262 1.13 -14.79 -5.12
CA TRP A 262 2.42 -15.29 -5.56
C TRP A 262 2.36 -15.74 -7.02
N SER A 263 3.40 -15.41 -7.76
CA SER A 263 3.60 -15.82 -9.14
C SER A 263 5.09 -15.92 -9.41
N LEU A 264 5.55 -17.06 -9.94
CA LEU A 264 6.94 -17.34 -10.32
C LEU A 264 7.97 -16.84 -9.28
N GLY A 265 7.88 -17.27 -8.01
CA GLY A 265 8.79 -16.87 -6.94
C GLY A 265 8.70 -15.45 -6.40
N PHE A 266 7.82 -14.60 -6.94
CA PHE A 266 7.62 -13.23 -6.49
C PHE A 266 6.18 -12.99 -6.02
N VAL A 267 6.03 -11.96 -5.19
CA VAL A 267 4.73 -11.34 -4.91
C VAL A 267 4.41 -10.41 -6.08
N ASP A 268 3.37 -10.74 -6.84
CA ASP A 268 2.94 -9.94 -8.02
C ASP A 268 1.72 -9.07 -7.72
N ALA A 269 0.93 -9.43 -6.71
CA ALA A 269 -0.15 -8.61 -6.17
C ALA A 269 -0.13 -8.58 -4.65
N ALA A 270 -0.44 -7.43 -4.07
CA ALA A 270 -0.59 -7.28 -2.63
C ALA A 270 -1.78 -6.39 -2.29
N PHE A 271 -2.47 -6.74 -1.21
CA PHE A 271 -3.46 -5.91 -0.55
C PHE A 271 -3.02 -5.65 0.90
N VAL A 272 -3.06 -4.40 1.35
CA VAL A 272 -2.72 -3.99 2.72
C VAL A 272 -3.93 -3.33 3.37
N GLY A 273 -4.46 -3.91 4.46
CA GLY A 273 -5.79 -3.57 4.99
C GLY A 273 -5.96 -3.42 6.50
N ALA A 274 -6.85 -2.53 6.95
CA ALA A 274 -6.80 -1.97 8.30
C ALA A 274 -7.38 -2.77 9.48
N LEU A 275 -7.86 -4.01 9.32
CA LEU A 275 -8.91 -4.46 10.24
C LEU A 275 -8.49 -5.03 11.62
N ASN A 276 -7.27 -5.54 11.85
CA ASN A 276 -6.93 -6.13 13.18
C ASN A 276 -5.44 -6.04 13.55
N TRP A 277 -4.93 -4.83 13.71
CA TRP A 277 -3.50 -4.58 13.91
C TRP A 277 -3.17 -4.59 15.40
N SER A 278 -2.31 -5.51 15.81
CA SER A 278 -1.67 -5.42 17.13
C SER A 278 -0.54 -4.40 17.08
N ARG A 279 -0.43 -3.51 18.09
CA ARG A 279 0.69 -2.55 18.22
C ARG A 279 2.08 -3.20 18.07
N ALA A 280 2.20 -4.49 18.38
CA ALA A 280 3.40 -5.30 18.24
C ALA A 280 3.91 -5.45 16.79
N ALA A 281 3.03 -5.45 15.79
CA ALA A 281 3.38 -5.77 14.40
C ALA A 281 3.65 -4.53 13.51
N GLY A 282 3.65 -3.33 14.09
CA GLY A 282 3.57 -2.08 13.33
C GLY A 282 2.15 -1.80 12.86
N GLY A 283 1.90 -0.57 12.42
CA GLY A 283 0.63 -0.16 11.83
C GLY A 283 0.57 -0.41 10.31
N PRO A 284 -0.60 -0.12 9.68
CA PRO A 284 -0.85 -0.21 8.24
C PRO A 284 0.25 0.31 7.34
N PHE A 285 0.79 1.43 7.76
CA PHE A 285 1.77 2.16 7.00
C PHE A 285 3.15 1.50 7.08
N GLU A 286 3.56 1.02 8.26
CA GLU A 286 4.82 0.32 8.47
C GLU A 286 4.86 -1.01 7.71
N ILE A 287 3.73 -1.72 7.64
CA ILE A 287 3.63 -2.96 6.88
C ILE A 287 3.72 -2.70 5.38
N LEU A 288 3.09 -1.65 4.86
CA LEU A 288 3.28 -1.23 3.47
C LEU A 288 4.75 -0.85 3.20
N ALA A 289 5.37 -0.06 4.08
CA ALA A 289 6.76 0.36 3.92
C ALA A 289 7.71 -0.83 3.91
N ALA A 290 7.51 -1.80 4.80
CA ALA A 290 8.28 -3.03 4.82
C ALA A 290 8.05 -3.87 3.56
N LEU A 291 6.80 -4.04 3.14
CA LEU A 291 6.41 -4.80 1.95
C LEU A 291 7.12 -4.26 0.70
N LEU A 292 7.14 -2.94 0.50
CA LEU A 292 7.76 -2.29 -0.65
C LEU A 292 9.30 -2.40 -0.69
N ARG A 293 9.92 -2.84 0.41
CA ARG A 293 11.36 -3.10 0.51
C ARG A 293 11.74 -4.57 0.38
N LEU A 294 10.78 -5.49 0.53
CA LEU A 294 11.07 -6.92 0.47
C LEU A 294 11.61 -7.33 -0.91
N PRO A 295 12.67 -8.16 -0.98
CA PRO A 295 13.19 -8.67 -2.26
C PRO A 295 12.15 -9.43 -3.09
N VAL A 296 11.17 -10.08 -2.44
CA VAL A 296 10.09 -10.81 -3.12
C VAL A 296 9.06 -9.91 -3.80
N THR A 297 9.03 -8.61 -3.50
CA THR A 297 8.09 -7.63 -4.11
C THR A 297 8.75 -6.82 -5.24
N ALA A 298 9.98 -7.15 -5.63
CA ALA A 298 10.70 -6.47 -6.72
C ALA A 298 9.95 -6.45 -8.08
N ARG A 299 8.93 -7.31 -8.23
CA ARG A 299 8.04 -7.44 -9.39
C ARG A 299 6.55 -7.20 -9.04
N LEU A 300 6.24 -6.48 -7.97
CA LEU A 300 4.84 -6.18 -7.64
C LEU A 300 4.20 -5.39 -8.80
N GLN A 301 3.09 -5.91 -9.32
CA GLN A 301 2.33 -5.31 -10.43
C GLN A 301 1.00 -4.74 -9.96
N THR A 302 0.41 -5.32 -8.92
CA THR A 302 -0.87 -4.88 -8.38
C THR A 302 -0.71 -4.53 -6.91
N LEU A 303 -1.11 -3.32 -6.55
CA LEU A 303 -1.15 -2.88 -5.16
C LEU A 303 -2.54 -2.36 -4.84
N ALA A 304 -3.13 -2.88 -3.77
CA ALA A 304 -4.40 -2.43 -3.25
C ALA A 304 -4.25 -1.98 -1.79
N LEU A 305 -4.78 -0.81 -1.46
CA LEU A 305 -4.62 -0.17 -0.17
C LEU A 305 -5.99 0.24 0.37
N THR A 306 -6.27 -0.03 1.64
CA THR A 306 -7.50 0.45 2.29
C THR A 306 -7.54 1.97 2.46
N ASN A 307 -8.73 2.52 2.73
CA ASN A 307 -8.95 3.96 2.91
C ASN A 307 -8.10 4.56 4.04
N MET A 308 -7.80 3.77 5.07
CA MET A 308 -6.96 4.17 6.19
C MET A 308 -5.51 4.47 5.77
N ILE A 309 -5.00 3.74 4.77
CA ILE A 309 -3.64 3.94 4.26
C ILE A 309 -3.67 5.01 3.17
N SER A 310 -4.64 4.95 2.25
CA SER A 310 -4.72 5.88 1.11
C SER A 310 -4.93 7.34 1.51
N SER A 311 -5.51 7.59 2.69
CA SER A 311 -5.70 8.94 3.25
C SER A 311 -4.48 9.51 3.97
N ARG A 312 -3.40 8.73 4.17
CA ARG A 312 -2.18 9.19 4.85
C ARG A 312 -1.38 10.15 3.95
N PRO A 313 -1.00 11.34 4.43
CA PRO A 313 -0.20 12.28 3.65
C PRO A 313 1.20 11.72 3.30
N GLU A 314 1.75 10.82 4.13
CA GLU A 314 3.07 10.22 3.92
C GLU A 314 3.08 9.16 2.82
N LEU A 315 1.90 8.67 2.38
CA LEU A 315 1.79 7.61 1.39
C LEU A 315 2.43 8.00 0.06
N GLU A 316 2.18 9.21 -0.41
CA GLU A 316 2.74 9.69 -1.68
C GLU A 316 4.28 9.65 -1.63
N ALA A 317 4.89 10.16 -0.56
CA ALA A 317 6.34 10.16 -0.40
C ALA A 317 6.90 8.72 -0.33
N LEU A 318 6.23 7.83 0.40
CA LEU A 318 6.62 6.43 0.51
C LEU A 318 6.59 5.72 -0.84
N LEU A 319 5.52 5.91 -1.61
CA LEU A 319 5.38 5.31 -2.93
C LEU A 319 6.41 5.88 -3.92
N CYS A 320 6.61 7.20 -3.96
CA CYS A 320 7.60 7.82 -4.84
C CYS A 320 9.04 7.35 -4.55
N ALA A 321 9.35 7.02 -3.29
CA ALA A 321 10.66 6.50 -2.89
C ALA A 321 10.89 5.03 -3.28
N SER A 322 9.83 4.27 -3.60
CA SER A 322 9.93 2.86 -3.91
C SER A 322 10.13 2.60 -5.41
N SER A 323 11.19 1.86 -5.76
CA SER A 323 11.44 1.40 -7.13
C SER A 323 10.37 0.43 -7.65
N VAL A 324 9.57 -0.16 -6.75
CA VAL A 324 8.48 -1.07 -7.08
C VAL A 324 7.34 -0.33 -7.79
N VAL A 325 7.11 0.93 -7.45
CA VAL A 325 5.99 1.72 -7.96
C VAL A 325 6.03 1.92 -9.47
N ALA A 326 7.22 2.00 -10.06
CA ALA A 326 7.38 2.08 -11.52
C ALA A 326 6.87 0.84 -12.28
N ASN A 327 6.64 -0.28 -11.57
CA ASN A 327 6.18 -1.54 -12.17
C ASN A 327 4.69 -1.80 -11.97
N LEU A 328 4.01 -0.97 -11.19
CA LEU A 328 2.58 -1.14 -10.93
C LEU A 328 1.80 -0.98 -12.24
N ARG A 329 1.08 -2.04 -12.61
CA ARG A 329 0.10 -2.06 -13.69
C ARG A 329 -1.30 -1.81 -13.17
N ALA A 330 -1.57 -2.16 -11.92
CA ALA A 330 -2.84 -1.90 -11.26
C ALA A 330 -2.62 -1.27 -9.87
N LEU A 331 -3.36 -0.21 -9.59
CA LEU A 331 -3.38 0.44 -8.28
C LEU A 331 -4.82 0.61 -7.83
N GLU A 332 -5.13 0.12 -6.62
CA GLU A 332 -6.42 0.33 -5.96
C GLU A 332 -6.19 1.15 -4.68
N LEU A 333 -6.84 2.31 -4.59
CA LEU A 333 -6.76 3.21 -3.46
C LEU A 333 -8.12 3.31 -2.79
N GLY A 334 -8.18 2.84 -1.55
CA GLY A 334 -9.37 2.77 -0.73
C GLY A 334 -10.03 1.39 -0.74
N ASP A 335 -11.07 1.22 0.07
CA ASP A 335 -11.82 -0.04 0.18
C ASP A 335 -13.33 0.15 0.00
N HIS A 336 -14.04 -0.97 -0.12
CA HIS A 336 -15.51 -1.03 -0.19
C HIS A 336 -16.19 -0.69 1.13
N ALA A 337 -15.46 -0.70 2.27
CA ALA A 337 -16.04 -0.34 3.54
C ALA A 337 -16.59 1.10 3.49
N GLU A 338 -17.64 1.35 4.27
CA GLU A 338 -18.23 2.69 4.38
C GLU A 338 -17.14 3.66 4.86
N PRO A 339 -16.73 4.66 4.05
CA PRO A 339 -15.76 5.62 4.51
C PRO A 339 -16.36 6.28 5.75
N PRO A 340 -15.60 6.44 6.84
CA PRO A 340 -16.09 7.18 7.98
C PRO A 340 -16.52 8.56 7.46
N ARG A 341 -17.77 8.94 7.71
CA ARG A 341 -18.31 10.24 7.28
C ARG A 341 -17.27 11.32 7.58
N PRO A 342 -16.90 12.16 6.59
CA PRO A 342 -15.83 13.12 6.77
C PRO A 342 -16.14 13.95 8.01
N ARG A 343 -15.29 13.83 9.03
CA ARG A 343 -15.41 14.66 10.23
C ARG A 343 -15.31 16.11 9.77
N ARG A 344 -16.20 16.97 10.26
CA ARG A 344 -16.18 18.41 9.96
C ARG A 344 -14.75 18.93 10.23
N GLY A 345 -14.03 19.36 9.18
CA GLY A 345 -12.62 19.76 9.27
C GLY A 345 -11.58 18.68 8.92
N ALA A 346 -11.97 17.56 8.28
CA ALA A 346 -11.04 16.56 7.73
C ALA A 346 -10.07 17.17 6.69
N ALA A 347 -8.96 16.47 6.44
CA ALA A 347 -7.90 16.96 5.56
C ALA A 347 -8.43 17.04 4.15
N PRO A 348 -8.02 18.04 3.35
CA PRO A 348 -8.17 17.87 1.92
C PRO A 348 -7.51 16.52 1.58
N PRO A 349 -8.17 15.68 0.76
CA PRO A 349 -7.59 14.40 0.39
C PRO A 349 -6.22 14.65 -0.27
N PRO A 350 -5.25 13.74 -0.09
CA PRO A 350 -3.96 13.85 -0.74
C PRO A 350 -4.13 13.96 -2.26
N THR A 351 -3.38 14.85 -2.89
CA THR A 351 -3.52 15.13 -4.34
C THR A 351 -2.85 14.08 -5.22
N TRP A 352 -1.87 13.35 -4.67
CA TRP A 352 -1.05 12.34 -5.36
C TRP A 352 -0.36 12.86 -6.63
N ALA A 353 -0.25 14.18 -6.81
CA ALA A 353 0.26 14.81 -8.02
C ALA A 353 1.72 14.40 -8.32
N ARG A 354 2.53 14.18 -7.28
CA ARG A 354 3.93 13.75 -7.39
C ARG A 354 4.05 12.25 -7.65
N LEU A 355 3.02 11.46 -7.35
CA LEU A 355 3.03 10.01 -7.59
C LEU A 355 2.89 9.67 -9.07
N TRP A 356 2.10 10.44 -9.81
CA TRP A 356 1.74 10.12 -11.19
C TRP A 356 2.93 9.91 -12.14
N PRO A 357 3.98 10.75 -12.13
CA PRO A 357 5.17 10.52 -12.97
C PRO A 357 5.95 9.24 -12.64
N HIS A 358 5.78 8.68 -11.43
CA HIS A 358 6.43 7.44 -11.01
C HIS A 358 5.66 6.19 -11.47
N LEU A 359 4.36 6.31 -11.77
CA LEU A 359 3.49 5.21 -12.20
C LEU A 359 3.55 4.97 -13.72
N GLN A 360 4.77 4.71 -14.21
CA GLN A 360 5.10 4.67 -15.65
C GLN A 360 4.43 3.55 -16.46
N ARG A 361 3.85 2.56 -15.77
CA ARG A 361 3.24 1.36 -16.38
C ARG A 361 1.82 1.11 -15.89
N LEU A 362 1.22 2.10 -15.24
CA LEU A 362 -0.12 1.96 -14.68
C LEU A 362 -1.13 1.84 -15.82
N GLU A 363 -1.77 0.69 -15.93
CA GLU A 363 -2.80 0.40 -16.92
C GLU A 363 -4.20 0.52 -16.31
N ARG A 364 -4.34 0.19 -15.02
CA ARG A 364 -5.61 0.18 -14.29
C ARG A 364 -5.50 0.97 -12.99
N LEU A 365 -6.42 1.89 -12.79
CA LEU A 365 -6.54 2.63 -11.54
C LEU A 365 -7.95 2.47 -11.01
N ARG A 366 -8.08 2.05 -9.75
CA ARG A 366 -9.33 2.00 -9.02
C ARG A 366 -9.27 2.95 -7.84
N LEU A 367 -10.21 3.89 -7.78
CA LEU A 367 -10.30 4.87 -6.72
C LEU A 367 -11.59 4.67 -5.96
N HIS A 368 -11.50 4.57 -4.63
CA HIS A 368 -12.63 4.61 -3.74
C HIS A 368 -12.66 5.93 -2.98
N GLY A 369 -13.85 6.52 -2.86
CA GLY A 369 -14.09 7.70 -2.03
C GLY A 369 -14.90 8.77 -2.75
N ASP A 370 -15.26 9.79 -1.98
CA ASP A 370 -16.16 10.86 -2.45
C ASP A 370 -15.43 11.91 -3.31
N HIS A 371 -14.10 11.96 -3.22
CA HIS A 371 -13.28 13.05 -3.75
C HIS A 371 -11.98 12.54 -4.43
N PRO A 372 -12.06 11.72 -5.49
CA PRO A 372 -10.88 11.29 -6.23
C PRO A 372 -10.18 12.49 -6.89
N PRO A 373 -8.85 12.66 -6.76
CA PRO A 373 -8.10 13.80 -7.30
C PRO A 373 -7.91 13.71 -8.84
N LEU A 374 -9.00 13.63 -9.59
CA LEU A 374 -8.97 13.50 -11.07
C LEU A 374 -8.29 14.70 -11.73
N GLY A 375 -8.43 15.90 -11.15
CA GLY A 375 -7.82 17.12 -11.68
C GLY A 375 -6.28 17.14 -11.64
N ALA A 376 -5.66 16.27 -10.84
CA ALA A 376 -4.21 16.09 -10.81
C ALA A 376 -3.76 14.84 -11.57
N LEU A 377 -4.68 13.97 -11.97
CA LEU A 377 -4.38 12.66 -12.55
C LEU A 377 -3.69 12.81 -13.90
N HIS A 378 -2.50 12.22 -14.02
CA HIS A 378 -1.74 12.19 -15.27
C HIS A 378 -1.21 10.77 -15.50
N SER A 379 -1.42 10.21 -16.68
CA SER A 379 -0.81 8.93 -17.03
C SER A 379 -0.79 8.73 -18.52
N GLN A 380 0.35 8.28 -19.03
CA GLN A 380 0.52 7.94 -20.45
C GLN A 380 0.10 6.51 -20.77
N THR A 381 -0.12 5.67 -19.77
CA THR A 381 -0.39 4.23 -19.94
C THR A 381 -1.75 3.79 -19.39
N LEU A 382 -2.44 4.66 -18.65
CA LEU A 382 -3.72 4.32 -18.04
C LEU A 382 -4.76 4.06 -19.11
N THR A 383 -5.25 2.83 -19.19
CA THR A 383 -6.26 2.39 -20.16
C THR A 383 -7.63 2.19 -19.51
N HIS A 384 -7.66 1.88 -18.21
CA HIS A 384 -8.86 1.61 -17.45
C HIS A 384 -8.88 2.40 -16.13
N LEU A 385 -9.92 3.21 -15.95
CA LEU A 385 -10.19 3.94 -14.71
C LEU A 385 -11.51 3.45 -14.11
N GLU A 386 -11.48 3.06 -12.85
CA GLU A 386 -12.66 2.66 -12.09
C GLU A 386 -12.88 3.59 -10.89
N LEU A 387 -14.05 4.21 -10.82
CA LEU A 387 -14.41 5.18 -9.80
C LEU A 387 -15.55 4.64 -8.94
N HIS A 388 -15.24 4.36 -7.68
CA HIS A 388 -16.22 4.00 -6.64
C HIS A 388 -16.60 5.26 -5.87
N LEU A 389 -17.58 5.98 -6.42
CA LEU A 389 -18.00 7.29 -5.94
C LEU A 389 -19.09 7.15 -4.88
N GLY A 390 -19.13 8.07 -3.91
CA GLY A 390 -20.29 8.23 -3.03
C GLY A 390 -21.50 8.79 -3.79
N ASP A 391 -21.55 10.12 -3.85
CA ASP A 391 -22.53 10.90 -4.58
C ASP A 391 -21.83 11.66 -5.72
N LEU A 392 -22.27 11.44 -6.97
CA LEU A 392 -21.57 11.97 -8.14
C LEU A 392 -21.56 13.50 -8.18
N ASP A 393 -22.67 14.15 -7.81
CA ASP A 393 -22.79 15.61 -7.82
C ASP A 393 -21.83 16.23 -6.79
N THR A 394 -21.72 15.61 -5.62
CA THR A 394 -20.77 16.00 -4.57
C THR A 394 -19.32 15.84 -5.04
N THR A 395 -19.02 14.76 -5.80
CA THR A 395 -17.70 14.57 -6.40
C THR A 395 -17.37 15.68 -7.42
N LEU A 396 -18.32 16.07 -8.26
CA LEU A 396 -18.10 17.08 -9.29
C LEU A 396 -17.97 18.50 -8.73
N ALA A 397 -18.83 18.86 -7.78
CA ALA A 397 -18.71 20.13 -7.06
C ALA A 397 -17.33 20.28 -6.39
N TRP A 398 -16.74 19.17 -5.93
CA TRP A 398 -15.38 19.15 -5.39
C TRP A 398 -14.30 19.28 -6.47
N LEU A 399 -14.47 18.63 -7.62
CA LEU A 399 -13.54 18.72 -8.74
C LEU A 399 -13.45 20.15 -9.33
N ASP A 400 -14.55 20.89 -9.31
CA ASP A 400 -14.57 22.29 -9.76
C ASP A 400 -13.84 23.23 -8.79
N GLN A 401 -13.94 22.95 -7.48
CA GLN A 401 -13.15 23.65 -6.46
C GLN A 401 -11.65 23.42 -6.65
N GLN A 402 -11.23 22.20 -7.00
CA GLN A 402 -9.83 21.89 -7.29
C GLN A 402 -9.31 22.59 -8.54
N SER A 403 -10.13 22.66 -9.60
CA SER A 403 -9.76 23.29 -10.86
C SER A 403 -9.56 24.81 -10.73
N SER A 404 -10.18 25.42 -9.72
CA SER A 404 -10.08 26.85 -9.42
C SER A 404 -8.88 27.21 -8.54
N ALA A 405 -8.21 26.23 -7.92
CA ALA A 405 -7.06 26.48 -7.08
C ALA A 405 -5.84 26.82 -7.96
N PRO A 406 -5.22 28.01 -7.82
CA PRO A 406 -4.03 28.36 -8.58
C PRO A 406 -2.93 27.36 -8.24
N THR A 407 -2.61 26.47 -9.18
CA THR A 407 -1.55 25.48 -8.99
C THR A 407 -0.23 26.25 -8.92
N PRO A 408 0.47 26.26 -7.77
CA PRO A 408 1.57 27.20 -7.53
C PRO A 408 2.85 26.86 -8.32
N LEU A 409 2.79 25.87 -9.21
CA LEU A 409 3.88 25.44 -10.06
C LEU A 409 3.30 25.26 -11.46
N ASP A 410 3.62 26.24 -12.31
CA ASP A 410 4.14 26.01 -13.65
C ASP A 410 3.29 26.53 -14.83
N SER A 411 3.93 27.46 -15.53
CA SER A 411 3.85 27.85 -16.94
C SER A 411 4.05 26.68 -17.93
N SER A 412 3.79 25.45 -17.50
CA SER A 412 3.89 24.27 -18.35
C SER A 412 2.91 24.41 -19.52
N PRO A 413 3.36 24.14 -20.76
CA PRO A 413 2.53 24.29 -21.95
C PRO A 413 1.24 23.49 -21.77
N ARG A 414 0.11 24.03 -22.24
CA ARG A 414 -1.21 23.39 -22.22
C ARG A 414 -1.08 21.99 -22.79
N PHE A 415 -0.86 21.00 -21.94
CA PHE A 415 -0.58 19.64 -22.37
C PHE A 415 -1.82 19.12 -23.09
N THR A 416 -1.56 18.47 -24.22
CA THR A 416 -2.38 17.43 -24.83
C THR A 416 -2.98 16.51 -23.77
N SER A 417 -4.21 16.00 -23.98
CA SER A 417 -5.00 15.14 -23.08
C SER A 417 -4.17 14.43 -22.00
N ARG A 418 -4.50 14.64 -20.72
CA ARG A 418 -3.75 14.10 -19.56
C ARG A 418 -3.79 12.57 -19.45
N LEU A 419 -4.77 11.94 -20.10
CA LEU A 419 -5.01 10.49 -20.11
C LEU A 419 -5.23 10.00 -21.55
N PRO A 420 -4.23 10.15 -22.45
CA PRO A 420 -4.43 9.94 -23.88
C PRO A 420 -4.74 8.48 -24.24
N GLN A 421 -4.39 7.54 -23.36
CA GLN A 421 -4.64 6.11 -23.54
C GLN A 421 -5.89 5.61 -22.80
N LEU A 422 -6.63 6.47 -22.08
CA LEU A 422 -7.82 6.03 -21.36
C LEU A 422 -8.90 5.60 -22.36
N ARG A 423 -9.31 4.33 -22.29
CA ARG A 423 -10.34 3.75 -23.17
C ARG A 423 -11.58 3.33 -22.41
N THR A 424 -11.42 2.86 -21.18
CA THR A 424 -12.51 2.36 -20.36
C THR A 424 -12.64 3.15 -19.07
N LEU A 425 -13.87 3.61 -18.80
CA LEU A 425 -14.26 4.22 -17.54
C LEU A 425 -15.34 3.35 -16.92
N THR A 426 -15.12 2.89 -15.70
CA THR A 426 -16.12 2.20 -14.89
C THR A 426 -16.59 3.12 -13.79
N LEU A 427 -17.90 3.38 -13.72
CA LEU A 427 -18.51 4.13 -12.62
C LEU A 427 -19.28 3.15 -11.75
N ALA A 428 -18.90 3.08 -10.48
CA ALA A 428 -19.55 2.27 -9.46
C ALA A 428 -20.04 3.20 -8.34
N PRO A 429 -21.11 3.98 -8.58
CA PRO A 429 -21.64 4.89 -7.58
C PRO A 429 -22.26 4.09 -6.42
N ARG A 430 -22.07 4.56 -5.19
CA ARG A 430 -22.69 3.97 -3.99
C ARG A 430 -24.16 4.34 -3.89
N SER A 431 -24.50 5.56 -4.29
CA SER A 431 -25.89 6.03 -4.42
C SER A 431 -26.24 6.07 -5.91
N PRO A 432 -27.42 5.59 -6.32
CA PRO A 432 -27.81 5.64 -7.72
C PRO A 432 -28.24 7.05 -8.16
N ALA A 433 -28.13 8.07 -7.29
CA ALA A 433 -28.38 9.48 -7.56
C ALA A 433 -27.30 10.10 -8.47
N ILE A 434 -27.20 9.62 -9.70
CA ILE A 434 -26.45 10.27 -10.77
C ILE A 434 -27.40 11.22 -11.49
N THR A 435 -27.16 12.53 -11.39
CA THR A 435 -27.93 13.50 -12.16
C THR A 435 -27.42 13.57 -13.59
N ARG A 436 -28.31 14.02 -14.50
CA ARG A 436 -27.95 14.34 -15.89
C ARG A 436 -26.81 15.36 -15.97
N ALA A 437 -26.86 16.39 -15.13
CA ALA A 437 -25.83 17.42 -15.10
C ALA A 437 -24.49 16.80 -14.71
N GLY A 438 -24.49 15.96 -13.66
CA GLY A 438 -23.27 15.34 -13.19
C GLY A 438 -22.62 14.41 -14.22
N LEU A 439 -23.38 13.49 -14.79
CA LEU A 439 -22.84 12.57 -15.80
C LEU A 439 -22.34 13.30 -17.06
N GLY A 440 -23.10 14.30 -17.51
CA GLY A 440 -22.73 15.12 -18.67
C GLY A 440 -21.47 15.93 -18.44
N GLU A 441 -21.33 16.54 -17.27
CA GLU A 441 -20.14 17.30 -16.89
C GLU A 441 -18.92 16.37 -16.78
N LEU A 442 -19.03 15.23 -16.09
CA LEU A 442 -17.94 14.27 -15.97
C LEU A 442 -17.43 13.83 -17.34
N LEU A 443 -18.32 13.36 -18.22
CA LEU A 443 -17.94 12.85 -19.55
C LEU A 443 -17.55 13.97 -20.53
N GLY A 444 -17.85 15.22 -20.22
CA GLY A 444 -17.45 16.40 -20.99
C GLY A 444 -16.02 16.86 -20.70
N ARG A 445 -15.34 16.27 -19.72
CA ARG A 445 -13.96 16.64 -19.37
C ARG A 445 -12.94 16.13 -20.40
N PRO A 446 -11.89 16.93 -20.71
CA PRO A 446 -10.90 16.58 -21.74
C PRO A 446 -10.08 15.31 -21.40
N GLU A 447 -10.02 14.93 -20.12
CA GLU A 447 -9.43 13.67 -19.68
C GLU A 447 -10.13 12.43 -20.27
N PHE A 448 -11.39 12.56 -20.71
CA PHE A 448 -12.18 11.47 -21.28
C PHE A 448 -12.41 11.61 -22.80
N ASP A 449 -11.64 12.47 -23.47
CA ASP A 449 -11.73 12.67 -24.92
C ASP A 449 -11.42 11.39 -25.72
N ALA A 450 -10.62 10.49 -25.16
CA ALA A 450 -10.23 9.23 -25.79
C ALA A 450 -11.07 8.02 -25.33
N LEU A 451 -12.09 8.25 -24.50
CA LEU A 451 -12.94 7.21 -23.93
C LEU A 451 -13.77 6.53 -25.03
N THR A 452 -13.74 5.20 -25.08
CA THR A 452 -14.52 4.39 -26.03
C THR A 452 -15.55 3.49 -25.34
N THR A 453 -15.33 3.17 -24.06
CA THR A 453 -16.21 2.28 -23.29
C THR A 453 -16.55 2.91 -21.95
N LEU A 454 -17.86 2.96 -21.65
CA LEU A 454 -18.37 3.28 -20.32
C LEU A 454 -19.03 2.03 -19.73
N GLU A 455 -18.60 1.64 -18.53
CA GLU A 455 -19.25 0.61 -17.73
C GLU A 455 -19.92 1.25 -16.53
N LEU A 456 -21.19 0.92 -16.28
CA LEU A 456 -21.88 1.29 -15.05
C LEU A 456 -22.09 0.04 -14.18
N SER A 457 -21.81 0.20 -12.89
CA SER A 457 -21.96 -0.85 -11.89
C SER A 457 -22.65 -0.31 -10.66
N VAL A 458 -23.98 -0.18 -10.72
CA VAL A 458 -24.82 0.11 -9.55
C VAL A 458 -25.11 -1.21 -8.83
N ARG A 459 -24.64 -1.34 -7.60
CA ARG A 459 -24.87 -2.54 -6.79
C ARG A 459 -26.18 -2.41 -6.01
N ASP A 460 -26.84 -3.55 -5.80
CA ASP A 460 -27.93 -3.75 -4.85
C ASP A 460 -29.25 -2.99 -5.11
N GLU A 461 -29.29 -2.04 -6.05
CA GLU A 461 -30.49 -1.30 -6.43
C GLU A 461 -30.71 -1.29 -7.95
N PRO A 462 -31.99 -1.37 -8.41
CA PRO A 462 -32.31 -1.19 -9.82
C PRO A 462 -31.94 0.22 -10.27
N LEU A 463 -31.54 0.36 -11.55
CA LEU A 463 -31.26 1.65 -12.16
C LEU A 463 -32.46 2.58 -11.99
N PRO A 464 -32.31 3.73 -11.30
CA PRO A 464 -33.44 4.60 -11.07
C PRO A 464 -33.76 5.38 -12.36
N PRO A 465 -35.04 5.74 -12.59
CA PRO A 465 -35.44 6.48 -13.78
C PRO A 465 -34.60 7.74 -14.07
N PRO A 466 -34.21 8.57 -13.07
CA PRO A 466 -33.33 9.73 -13.31
C PRO A 466 -31.98 9.39 -13.95
N LEU A 467 -31.39 8.23 -13.63
CA LEU A 467 -30.14 7.78 -14.25
C LEU A 467 -30.39 7.30 -15.69
N VAL A 468 -31.50 6.61 -15.96
CA VAL A 468 -31.90 6.25 -17.34
C VAL A 468 -32.10 7.52 -18.18
N ASP A 469 -32.74 8.55 -17.61
CA ASP A 469 -32.91 9.85 -18.25
C ASP A 469 -31.57 10.56 -18.45
N ALA A 470 -30.65 10.50 -17.48
CA ALA A 470 -29.30 11.04 -17.64
C ALA A 470 -28.55 10.39 -18.80
N LEU A 471 -28.66 9.06 -18.95
CA LEU A 471 -28.08 8.31 -20.06
C LEU A 471 -28.70 8.73 -21.41
N ALA A 472 -30.01 8.92 -21.47
CA ALA A 472 -30.70 9.35 -22.69
C ALA A 472 -30.18 10.68 -23.26
N HIS A 473 -29.80 11.59 -22.35
CA HIS A 473 -29.56 12.99 -22.67
C HIS A 473 -28.09 13.40 -22.64
N THR A 474 -27.16 12.48 -22.37
CA THR A 474 -25.72 12.78 -22.36
C THR A 474 -25.13 12.58 -23.76
N PRO A 475 -24.83 13.64 -24.53
CA PRO A 475 -24.50 13.52 -25.96
C PRO A 475 -23.25 12.67 -26.21
N ARG A 476 -22.28 12.72 -25.29
CA ARG A 476 -21.02 11.96 -25.37
C ARG A 476 -21.24 10.46 -25.44
N LEU A 477 -22.31 9.93 -24.84
CA LEU A 477 -22.60 8.50 -24.89
C LEU A 477 -22.81 8.00 -26.32
N ARG A 478 -23.34 8.82 -27.22
CA ARG A 478 -23.51 8.44 -28.65
C ARG A 478 -22.20 8.24 -29.39
N THR A 479 -21.11 8.81 -28.87
CA THR A 479 -19.77 8.72 -29.46
C THR A 479 -18.97 7.54 -28.93
N LEU A 480 -19.44 6.86 -27.88
CA LEU A 480 -18.79 5.67 -27.36
C LEU A 480 -19.06 4.48 -28.28
N ASP A 481 -18.09 3.56 -28.33
CA ASP A 481 -18.25 2.28 -29.01
C ASP A 481 -19.17 1.36 -28.21
N ARG A 482 -19.02 1.38 -26.87
CA ARG A 482 -19.72 0.48 -25.95
C ARG A 482 -20.24 1.19 -24.70
N LEU A 483 -21.46 0.84 -24.32
CA LEU A 483 -22.05 1.12 -23.01
C LEU A 483 -22.43 -0.20 -22.33
N ASP A 484 -21.78 -0.53 -21.22
CA ASP A 484 -22.03 -1.75 -20.48
C ASP A 484 -22.82 -1.51 -19.19
N LEU A 485 -24.06 -1.99 -19.14
CA LEU A 485 -24.93 -1.96 -17.98
C LEU A 485 -25.15 -3.36 -17.38
N SER A 486 -24.45 -4.39 -17.85
CA SER A 486 -24.68 -5.80 -17.45
C SER A 486 -24.44 -6.07 -15.97
N ARG A 487 -23.69 -5.19 -15.30
CA ARG A 487 -23.45 -5.23 -13.86
C ARG A 487 -24.56 -4.58 -13.03
N CYS A 488 -25.49 -3.86 -13.67
CA CYS A 488 -26.66 -3.26 -13.02
C CYS A 488 -27.89 -4.19 -13.10
N THR A 489 -28.88 -3.91 -12.26
CA THR A 489 -30.25 -4.42 -12.40
C THR A 489 -31.18 -3.31 -12.86
N ALA A 490 -32.31 -3.65 -13.47
CA ALA A 490 -33.34 -2.67 -13.84
C ALA A 490 -34.71 -3.34 -13.89
N ASP A 491 -35.75 -2.56 -13.58
CA ASP A 491 -37.13 -2.97 -13.82
C ASP A 491 -37.47 -3.01 -15.31
N ASP A 492 -38.59 -3.63 -15.66
CA ASP A 492 -39.00 -3.79 -17.05
C ASP A 492 -39.22 -2.45 -17.75
N HIS A 493 -39.68 -1.43 -17.02
CA HIS A 493 -39.91 -0.09 -17.56
C HIS A 493 -38.59 0.58 -17.98
N SER A 494 -37.60 0.59 -17.10
CA SER A 494 -36.27 1.14 -17.35
C SER A 494 -35.54 0.39 -18.46
N ARG A 495 -35.69 -0.94 -18.51
CA ARG A 495 -35.15 -1.77 -19.60
C ARG A 495 -35.79 -1.44 -20.94
N ALA A 496 -37.12 -1.35 -21.00
CA ALA A 496 -37.85 -0.97 -22.20
C ALA A 496 -37.45 0.45 -22.66
N HIS A 497 -37.27 1.38 -21.73
CA HIS A 497 -36.81 2.73 -22.02
C HIS A 497 -35.39 2.73 -22.62
N LEU A 498 -34.44 2.00 -22.03
CA LEU A 498 -33.08 1.85 -22.57
C LEU A 498 -33.06 1.24 -23.98
N GLN A 499 -33.90 0.22 -24.23
CA GLN A 499 -34.05 -0.38 -25.55
C GLN A 499 -34.62 0.61 -26.58
N ALA A 500 -35.62 1.40 -26.19
CA ALA A 500 -36.16 2.45 -27.03
C ALA A 500 -35.08 3.49 -27.36
N LEU A 501 -34.34 4.00 -26.37
CA LEU A 501 -33.25 4.97 -26.57
C LEU A 501 -32.18 4.43 -27.52
N HIS A 502 -31.82 3.17 -27.38
CA HIS A 502 -30.89 2.49 -28.29
C HIS A 502 -31.43 2.42 -29.72
N ALA A 503 -32.70 2.03 -29.90
CA ALA A 503 -33.34 1.98 -31.22
C ALA A 503 -33.41 3.35 -31.92
N HIS A 504 -33.54 4.44 -31.16
CA HIS A 504 -33.52 5.81 -31.66
C HIS A 504 -32.10 6.38 -31.86
N GLY A 505 -31.04 5.59 -31.63
CA GLY A 505 -29.65 6.02 -31.81
C GLY A 505 -29.15 7.01 -30.74
N HIS A 506 -29.78 7.03 -29.56
CA HIS A 506 -29.34 7.86 -28.44
C HIS A 506 -28.23 7.21 -27.59
N LEU A 507 -27.99 5.90 -27.76
CA LEU A 507 -26.98 5.12 -27.06
C LEU A 507 -26.03 4.42 -28.08
N PRO A 508 -24.83 3.97 -27.65
CA PRO A 508 -23.90 3.21 -28.49
C PRO A 508 -24.50 2.00 -29.17
N ARG A 509 -23.86 1.56 -30.25
CA ARG A 509 -24.24 0.34 -30.96
C ARG A 509 -24.01 -0.92 -30.12
N ASP A 510 -22.90 -1.03 -29.38
CA ASP A 510 -22.69 -2.12 -28.42
C ASP A 510 -23.25 -1.73 -27.05
N LEU A 511 -24.57 -1.88 -26.90
CA LEU A 511 -25.25 -1.71 -25.62
C LEU A 511 -25.44 -3.07 -24.94
N ARG A 512 -24.84 -3.25 -23.76
CA ARG A 512 -25.14 -4.39 -22.88
C ARG A 512 -26.20 -3.96 -21.88
N LEU A 513 -27.39 -4.53 -22.01
CA LEU A 513 -28.53 -4.21 -21.14
C LEU A 513 -28.32 -4.71 -19.71
N PRO A 514 -28.91 -4.03 -18.70
CA PRO A 514 -28.91 -4.50 -17.32
C PRO A 514 -29.71 -5.79 -17.15
N ARG A 515 -29.38 -6.52 -16.09
CA ARG A 515 -30.12 -7.72 -15.68
C ARG A 515 -31.54 -7.33 -15.23
N PRO A 516 -32.56 -8.18 -15.47
CA PRO A 516 -33.87 -7.96 -14.83
C PRO A 516 -33.72 -7.94 -13.32
N ALA A 517 -34.39 -7.00 -12.65
CA ALA A 517 -34.55 -7.06 -11.21
C ALA A 517 -35.28 -8.38 -10.85
N LEU A 518 -34.77 -9.11 -9.87
CA LEU A 518 -35.49 -10.26 -9.32
C LEU A 518 -36.72 -9.71 -8.60
N ALA A 519 -37.90 -10.19 -8.99
CA ALA A 519 -39.20 -9.76 -8.46
C ALA A 519 -39.39 -10.16 -6.99
#